data_AF-A0A1F8R7M1-F1
#
_entry.id   AF-A0A1F8R7M1-F1
#
_cell.length_a   1.000
_cell.length_b   1.000
_cell.length_c   1.000
_cell.angle_alpha   90.00
_cell.angle_beta   90.00
_cell.angle_gamma   90.00
#
_symmetry.space_group_name_H-M   'P 1'
#
loop_
_entity.id
_entity.type
_entity.pdbx_description
1 polymer ?
#
loop_
_entity_poly.entity_id
_entity_poly.type
_entity_poly.pdbx_seq_one_letter_code
_entity_poly.pdbx_strand_id
1 'polypeptide(L)' 'MGTAIEYQKLMTEIVYINLPGPEEPGPGMTGGELLHGFLAELHRISNPELREHVNALSSKWNVRYRDLLDR' A
#
# COMPACT_ATOMS: atom_id res chain seq x y z
N MET A 1 2.90 38.61 -13.30
CA MET A 1 1.43 38.59 -13.47
C MET A 1 0.98 37.19 -13.10
N GLY A 2 0.56 36.98 -11.84
CA GLY A 2 0.15 35.67 -11.36
C GLY A 2 -1.30 35.38 -11.77
N THR A 3 -1.54 34.23 -12.36
CA THR A 3 -2.89 33.76 -12.72
C THR A 3 -3.73 33.56 -11.45
N ALA A 4 -4.94 34.10 -11.44
CA ALA A 4 -5.76 34.22 -10.23
C ALA A 4 -6.32 32.89 -9.69
N ILE A 5 -6.39 31.84 -10.51
CA ILE A 5 -6.89 30.52 -10.12
C ILE A 5 -6.11 29.45 -10.88
N GLU A 6 -5.48 28.53 -10.15
CA GLU A 6 -4.88 27.30 -10.66
C GLU A 6 -5.77 26.12 -10.24
N TYR A 7 -6.31 25.38 -11.20
CA TYR A 7 -7.16 24.22 -10.94
C TYR A 7 -6.35 22.95 -11.22
N GLN A 8 -6.06 22.16 -10.18
CA GLN A 8 -5.37 20.88 -10.30
C GLN A 8 -6.30 19.76 -9.80
N LYS A 9 -6.64 18.81 -10.68
CA LYS A 9 -7.34 17.58 -10.30
C LYS A 9 -6.37 16.67 -9.56
N LEU A 10 -6.34 16.75 -8.24
CA LEU A 10 -5.60 15.82 -7.38
C LEU A 10 -6.31 14.46 -7.42
N MET A 11 -5.61 13.41 -7.85
CA MET A 11 -6.09 12.03 -7.69
C MET A 11 -5.96 11.67 -6.21
N THR A 12 -7.07 11.70 -5.46
CA THR A 12 -7.13 11.45 -4.01
C THR A 12 -7.49 9.99 -3.67
N GLU A 13 -7.29 9.06 -4.61
CA GLU A 13 -7.66 7.67 -4.38
C GLU A 13 -6.76 7.05 -3.31
N ILE A 14 -7.39 6.45 -2.29
CA ILE A 14 -6.70 5.68 -1.27
C ILE A 14 -6.66 4.23 -1.73
N VAL A 15 -5.45 3.69 -1.89
CA VAL A 15 -5.25 2.27 -2.20
C VAL A 15 -5.18 1.50 -0.90
N TYR A 16 -6.06 0.53 -0.72
CA TYR A 16 -6.06 -0.33 0.46
C TYR A 16 -5.38 -1.67 0.15
N ILE A 17 -4.41 -2.04 0.98
CA ILE A 17 -3.84 -3.38 1.01
C ILE A 17 -4.46 -4.09 2.21
N ASN A 18 -5.31 -5.08 1.93
CA ASN A 18 -5.97 -5.84 2.98
C ASN A 18 -5.00 -6.82 3.63
N LEU A 19 -5.10 -7.03 4.94
CA LEU A 19 -4.30 -8.00 5.68
C LEU A 19 -5.19 -9.06 6.35
N PRO A 20 -4.75 -10.33 6.43
CA PRO A 20 -3.49 -10.85 5.88
C PRO A 20 -3.55 -11.02 4.34
N GLY A 21 -2.39 -10.90 3.69
CA GLY A 21 -2.21 -11.33 2.30
C GLY A 21 -1.70 -12.78 2.23
N PRO A 22 -1.58 -13.36 1.02
CA PRO A 22 -0.95 -14.66 0.82
C PRO A 22 0.46 -14.72 1.43
N GLU A 23 0.80 -15.84 2.08
CA GLU A 23 2.11 -16.00 2.74
C GLU A 23 3.21 -16.47 1.80
N GLU A 24 2.88 -17.31 0.82
CA GLU A 24 3.83 -17.85 -0.16
C GLU A 24 3.20 -17.86 -1.57
N PRO A 25 4.00 -17.71 -2.64
CA PRO A 25 3.52 -17.83 -4.01
C PRO A 25 3.14 -19.28 -4.34
N GLY A 26 1.94 -19.49 -4.89
CA GLY A 26 1.41 -20.81 -5.23
C GLY A 26 1.06 -20.99 -6.72
N PRO A 27 1.04 -22.23 -7.24
CA PRO A 27 0.56 -22.51 -8.59
C PRO A 27 -0.87 -22.01 -8.79
N GLY A 28 -1.13 -21.34 -9.91
CA GLY A 28 -2.46 -20.83 -10.25
C GLY A 28 -2.82 -19.46 -9.67
N MET A 29 -1.94 -18.84 -8.87
CA MET A 29 -2.13 -17.45 -8.43
C MET A 29 -2.06 -16.48 -9.60
N THR A 30 -2.95 -15.50 -9.58
CA THR A 30 -2.91 -14.34 -10.47
C THR A 30 -1.78 -13.40 -10.08
N GLY A 31 -1.36 -12.53 -11.02
CA GLY A 31 -0.36 -11.50 -10.71
C GLY A 31 -0.79 -10.56 -9.58
N GLY A 32 -2.09 -10.32 -9.43
CA GLY A 32 -2.63 -9.50 -8.34
C GLY A 32 -2.47 -10.17 -6.97
N GLU A 33 -2.68 -11.47 -6.87
CA GLU A 33 -2.48 -12.24 -5.63
C GLU A 33 -1.00 -12.30 -5.24
N LEU A 34 -0.11 -12.47 -6.23
CA LEU A 34 1.34 -12.41 -6.00
C LEU A 34 1.77 -11.03 -5.47
N LEU A 35 1.28 -9.95 -6.11
CA LEU A 35 1.56 -8.59 -5.67
C LEU A 35 1.00 -8.32 -4.27
N HIS A 36 -0.18 -8.85 -3.96
CA HIS A 36 -0.78 -8.71 -2.64
C HIS A 36 0.08 -9.39 -1.57
N GLY A 37 0.52 -10.63 -1.78
CA GLY A 37 1.42 -11.33 -0.86
C GLY A 37 2.73 -10.57 -0.64
N PHE A 38 3.36 -10.10 -1.71
CA PHE A 38 4.57 -9.26 -1.65
C PHE A 38 4.37 -8.00 -0.81
N LEU A 39 3.29 -7.24 -1.04
CA LEU A 39 2.99 -6.03 -0.27
C LEU A 39 2.67 -6.34 1.20
N ALA A 40 1.97 -7.44 1.47
CA ALA A 40 1.70 -7.88 2.84
C ALA A 40 3.00 -8.30 3.58
N GLU A 41 3.98 -8.85 2.88
CA GLU A 41 5.30 -9.16 3.45
C GLU A 41 6.11 -7.90 3.79
N LEU A 42 6.06 -6.86 2.96
CA LEU A 42 6.69 -5.57 3.27
C LEU A 42 6.16 -4.95 4.58
N HIS A 43 4.88 -5.11 4.88
CA HIS A 43 4.30 -4.64 6.14
C HIS A 43 4.79 -5.43 7.37
N ARG A 44 5.20 -6.69 7.17
CA ARG A 44 5.66 -7.62 8.22
C ARG A 44 7.17 -7.54 8.50
N ILE A 45 7.90 -6.63 7.84
CA ILE A 45 9.34 -6.43 8.04
C ILE A 45 9.64 -6.21 9.54
N SER A 46 10.55 -7.03 10.06
CA SER A 46 10.97 -6.97 11.47
C SER A 46 11.96 -5.82 11.75
N ASN A 47 12.71 -5.39 10.73
CA ASN A 47 13.62 -4.24 10.82
C ASN A 47 12.80 -2.94 10.97
N PRO A 48 12.89 -2.23 12.11
CA PRO A 48 12.08 -1.04 12.37
C PRO A 48 12.36 0.11 11.39
N GLU A 49 13.61 0.34 11.00
CA GLU A 49 14.00 1.44 10.11
C GLU A 49 13.40 1.24 8.72
N LEU A 50 13.49 0.03 8.19
CA LEU A 50 12.94 -0.31 6.88
C LEU A 50 11.41 -0.25 6.89
N ARG A 51 10.77 -0.68 7.99
CA ARG A 51 9.32 -0.57 8.16
C ARG A 51 8.84 0.89 8.18
N GLU A 52 9.53 1.76 8.92
CA GLU A 52 9.20 3.19 8.92
C GLU A 52 9.38 3.83 7.54
N HIS A 53 10.41 3.43 6.81
CA HIS A 53 10.59 3.87 5.43
C HIS A 53 9.42 3.45 4.52
N VAL A 54 8.98 2.19 4.62
CA VAL A 54 7.81 1.67 3.87
C VAL A 54 6.53 2.40 4.28
N ASN A 55 6.33 2.70 5.56
CA ASN A 55 5.17 3.45 6.06
C ASN A 55 5.15 4.90 5.55
N ALA A 56 6.32 5.55 5.49
CA ALA A 56 6.46 6.89 4.93
C ALA A 56 6.14 6.91 3.43
N LEU A 57 6.65 5.92 2.67
CA LEU A 57 6.29 5.75 1.26
C LEU A 57 4.79 5.51 1.09
N SER A 58 4.20 4.61 1.88
CA SER A 58 2.78 4.29 1.81
C SER A 58 1.92 5.54 2.04
N SER A 59 2.25 6.34 3.05
CA SER A 59 1.56 7.60 3.34
C SER A 59 1.70 8.62 2.19
N LYS A 60 2.89 8.73 1.60
CA LYS A 60 3.16 9.62 0.46
C LYS A 60 2.32 9.26 -0.78
N TRP A 61 2.07 7.98 -1.01
CA TRP A 61 1.34 7.46 -2.17
C TRP A 61 -0.12 7.12 -1.88
N ASN A 62 -0.67 7.56 -0.74
CA ASN A 62 -2.03 7.24 -0.29
C ASN A 62 -2.33 5.72 -0.23
N VAL A 63 -1.33 4.90 0.07
CA VAL A 63 -1.47 3.46 0.33
C VAL A 63 -1.69 3.23 1.82
N ARG A 64 -2.68 2.42 2.17
CA ARG A 64 -3.04 2.09 3.55
C ARG A 64 -3.19 0.59 3.72
N TYR A 65 -2.46 0.02 4.67
CA TYR A 65 -2.70 -1.34 5.13
C TYR A 65 -3.96 -1.38 6.00
N ARG A 66 -4.80 -2.41 5.84
CA ARG A 66 -6.05 -2.58 6.57
C ARG A 66 -6.15 -4.00 7.09
N ASP A 67 -6.16 -4.16 8.41
CA ASP A 67 -6.49 -5.44 9.03
C ASP A 67 -7.96 -5.78 8.85
N LEU A 68 -8.23 -6.92 8.22
CA LEU A 68 -9.58 -7.43 8.03
C LEU A 68 -10.05 -8.33 9.18
N LEU A 69 -9.13 -8.73 10.08
CA LEU A 69 -9.44 -9.59 11.23
C LEU A 69 -10.16 -8.85 12.37
N ASP A 70 -10.15 -7.51 12.36
CA ASP A 70 -10.83 -6.64 13.34
C ASP A 70 -12.24 -6.19 12.87
N ARG A 71 -12.87 -6.93 11.96
CA ARG A 71 -14.24 -6.66 11.44
C ARG A 71 -15.19 -7.82 11.64
#